data_AF-X1P4M5-F1
#
_entry.id   AF-X1P4M5-F1
#
_cell.length_a   1.000
_cell.length_b   1.000
_cell.length_c   1.000
_cell.angle_alpha   90.00
_cell.angle_beta   90.00
_cell.angle_gamma   90.00
#
_symmetry.space_group_name_H-M   'P 1'
#
loop_
_entity.id
_entity.type
_entity.pdbx_description
1 polymer ?
#
loop_
_entity_poly.entity_id
_entity_poly.type
_entity_poly.pdbx_seq_one_letter_code
_entity_poly.pdbx_strand_id
1 'polypeptide(L)' 'MREILKYSKCFVCGDENECGLKVKFFEEDEVAKAEFVVDQRFQGYKDILHGGIISALLDEVMIKAVLARNILVV' A
#
# COMPACT_ATOMS: atom_id res chain seq x y z
N MET A 1 7.14 15.88 1.23
CA MET A 1 6.73 14.48 1.07
C MET A 1 6.38 14.22 -0.39
N ARG A 2 6.91 13.17 -1.02
CA ARG A 2 6.68 12.83 -2.44
C ARG A 2 5.92 11.50 -2.57
N GLU A 3 4.93 11.41 -3.47
CA GLU A 3 4.25 10.12 -3.74
C GLU A 3 5.22 9.16 -4.46
N ILE A 4 5.28 7.92 -3.97
CA ILE A 4 6.14 6.87 -4.52
C ILE A 4 5.44 6.24 -5.73
N LEU A 5 6.22 5.85 -6.73
CA LEU A 5 5.73 5.18 -7.95
C LEU A 5 4.81 3.99 -7.63
N LYS A 6 3.75 3.88 -8.43
CA LYS A 6 2.73 2.84 -8.36
C LYS A 6 2.47 2.24 -9.74
N TYR A 7 1.89 1.06 -9.75
CA TYR A 7 1.37 0.44 -10.95
C TYR A 7 -0.15 0.55 -10.96
N SER A 8 -0.75 1.16 -12.00
CA SER A 8 -2.16 1.60 -11.98
C SER A 8 -3.16 0.48 -11.68
N LYS A 9 -2.84 -0.76 -12.04
CA LYS A 9 -3.69 -1.94 -11.81
C LYS A 9 -3.32 -2.76 -10.57
N CYS A 10 -2.29 -2.36 -9.82
CA CYS A 10 -1.90 -3.04 -8.57
C CYS A 10 -3.09 -3.07 -7.60
N PHE A 11 -3.27 -4.19 -6.91
CA PHE A 11 -4.32 -4.34 -5.91
C PHE A 11 -4.16 -3.35 -4.75
N VAL A 12 -2.92 -3.09 -4.29
CA VAL A 12 -2.70 -2.25 -3.11
C VAL A 12 -2.63 -0.77 -3.48
N CYS A 13 -1.71 -0.38 -4.38
CA CYS A 13 -1.44 1.03 -4.69
C CYS A 13 -2.10 1.55 -5.97
N GLY A 14 -2.66 0.67 -6.82
CA GLY A 14 -3.19 1.05 -8.13
C GLY A 14 -4.50 1.83 -8.01
N ASP A 15 -4.57 2.99 -8.65
CA ASP A 15 -5.74 3.87 -8.67
C ASP A 15 -6.83 3.43 -9.66
N GLU A 16 -6.46 2.65 -10.68
CA GLU A 16 -7.38 2.09 -11.68
C GLU A 16 -7.91 0.70 -11.31
N ASN A 17 -7.45 0.09 -10.21
CA ASN A 17 -8.00 -1.18 -9.75
C ASN A 17 -9.33 -0.94 -9.00
N GLU A 18 -10.47 -1.23 -9.64
CA GLU A 18 -11.80 -1.03 -9.08
C GLU A 18 -12.01 -1.74 -7.72
N CYS A 19 -11.42 -2.92 -7.58
CA CYS A 19 -11.49 -3.74 -6.37
C CYS A 19 -10.32 -3.52 -5.40
N GLY A 20 -9.35 -2.68 -5.78
CA GLY A 20 -8.13 -2.45 -5.02
C GLY A 20 -8.30 -1.57 -3.78
N LEU A 21 -7.25 -1.53 -2.97
CA LEU A 21 -7.16 -0.70 -1.76
C LEU A 21 -6.86 0.77 -2.10
N LYS A 22 -6.26 1.03 -3.26
CA LYS A 22 -5.94 2.38 -3.79
C LYS A 22 -5.12 3.23 -2.81
N VAL A 23 -4.21 2.58 -2.08
CA VAL A 23 -3.37 3.23 -1.06
C VAL A 23 -2.28 4.07 -1.71
N LYS A 24 -2.14 5.31 -1.23
CA LYS A 24 -1.05 6.20 -1.64
C LYS A 24 0.10 6.07 -0.65
N PHE A 25 1.28 5.80 -1.18
CA PHE A 25 2.51 5.73 -0.42
C PHE A 25 3.35 6.96 -0.70
N PHE A 26 4.03 7.44 0.33
CA PHE A 26 4.82 8.63 0.25
C PHE A 26 6.20 8.40 0.87
N GLU A 27 7.22 9.04 0.29
CA GLU A 27 8.59 9.04 0.81
C GLU A 27 8.90 10.32 1.61
N GLU A 28 9.65 10.12 2.70
CA GLU A 28 10.29 11.15 3.53
C GLU A 28 11.56 10.55 4.14
N ASP A 29 12.73 11.12 3.87
CA ASP A 29 14.03 10.70 4.43
C ASP A 29 14.30 9.18 4.37
N GLU A 30 14.17 8.59 3.17
CA GLU A 30 14.34 7.15 2.92
C GLU A 30 13.32 6.24 3.63
N VAL A 31 12.26 6.81 4.20
CA VAL A 31 11.14 6.09 4.81
C VAL A 31 9.94 6.14 3.88
N ALA A 32 9.31 4.98 3.65
CA ALA A 32 8.00 4.90 3.02
C ALA A 32 6.91 4.82 4.09
N LYS A 33 5.87 5.66 3.97
CA LYS A 33 4.68 5.60 4.82
C LYS A 33 3.40 5.81 4.02
N ALA A 34 2.30 5.35 4.58
CA ALA A 34 0.96 5.55 4.06
C ALA A 34 -0.04 5.66 5.21
N GLU A 35 -1.13 6.38 4.96
CA GLU A 35 -2.32 6.34 5.80
C GLU A 35 -3.42 5.65 5.02
N PHE A 36 -4.11 4.71 5.66
CA PHE A 36 -5.18 3.93 5.04
C PHE A 36 -6.35 3.81 5.99
N VAL A 37 -7.50 4.34 5.56
CA VAL A 37 -8.78 4.14 6.24
C VAL A 37 -9.46 2.95 5.58
N VAL A 38 -9.66 1.89 6.36
CA VAL A 38 -10.20 0.64 5.88
C VAL A 38 -11.72 0.71 5.69
N ASP A 39 -12.20 0.16 4.57
CA ASP A 39 -13.62 -0.06 4.33
C ASP A 39 -14.11 -1.35 5.01
N GLN A 40 -15.34 -1.35 5.52
CA GLN A 40 -15.94 -2.49 6.22
C GLN A 40 -15.97 -3.78 5.38
N ARG A 41 -15.98 -3.69 4.05
CA ARG A 41 -15.91 -4.84 3.14
C ARG A 41 -14.62 -5.66 3.25
N PHE A 42 -13.58 -5.11 3.88
CA PHE A 42 -12.29 -5.77 4.10
C PHE A 42 -12.18 -6.44 5.48
N GLN A 43 -13.29 -6.58 6.18
CA GLN A 43 -13.38 -7.24 7.46
C GLN A 43 -13.03 -8.74 7.35
N GLY A 44 -12.25 -9.25 8.32
CA GLY A 44 -12.07 -10.68 8.56
C GLY A 44 -13.03 -11.15 9.65
N TYR A 45 -12.59 -11.04 10.90
CA TYR A 45 -13.47 -11.25 12.06
C TYR A 45 -14.35 -10.03 12.32
N LYS A 46 -15.43 -10.20 13.09
CA LYS A 46 -16.36 -9.12 13.42
C LYS A 46 -15.62 -7.86 13.90
N ASP A 47 -15.79 -6.77 13.16
CA ASP A 47 -15.21 -5.44 13.41
C ASP A 47 -13.66 -5.41 13.42
N ILE A 48 -13.00 -6.41 12.80
CA ILE A 48 -11.55 -6.51 12.70
C ILE A 48 -11.12 -6.62 11.22
N LEU A 49 -10.11 -5.85 10.83
CA LEU A 49 -9.53 -5.90 9.49
C LEU A 49 -8.96 -7.30 9.18
N HIS A 50 -9.26 -7.82 7.98
CA HIS A 50 -8.77 -9.12 7.54
C HIS A 50 -7.23 -9.16 7.52
N GLY A 51 -6.63 -10.17 8.14
CA GLY A 51 -5.17 -10.29 8.25
C GLY A 51 -4.45 -10.28 6.90
N GLY A 52 -5.04 -10.88 5.86
CA GLY A 52 -4.50 -10.84 4.50
C GLY A 52 -4.39 -9.43 3.89
N ILE A 53 -5.28 -8.50 4.27
CA ILE A 53 -5.18 -7.09 3.83
C ILE A 53 -4.04 -6.38 4.56
N ILE A 54 -3.88 -6.66 5.86
CA ILE A 54 -2.72 -6.17 6.63
C ILE A 54 -1.42 -6.67 6.00
N SER A 55 -1.35 -7.97 5.67
CA SER A 55 -0.19 -8.56 5.02
C SER A 55 0.08 -7.92 3.65
N ALA A 56 -0.94 -7.65 2.83
CA ALA A 56 -0.77 -6.98 1.55
C ALA A 56 -0.27 -5.53 1.68
N LEU A 57 -0.74 -4.80 2.69
CA LEU A 57 -0.25 -3.45 2.99
C LEU A 57 1.22 -3.46 3.42
N LEU A 58 1.59 -4.44 4.26
CA LEU A 58 2.97 -4.62 4.70
C LEU A 58 3.90 -5.05 3.55
N ASP A 59 3.42 -5.94 2.68
CA ASP A 59 4.14 -6.34 1.47
C ASP A 59 4.43 -5.14 0.56
N GLU A 60 3.40 -4.33 0.27
CA GLU A 60 3.55 -3.14 -0.58
C GLU A 60 4.45 -2.09 0.10
N VAL A 61 4.35 -1.85 1.42
CA VAL A 61 5.23 -0.84 2.05
C VAL A 61 6.70 -1.26 2.06
N MET A 62 7.00 -2.56 2.16
CA MET A 62 8.37 -3.06 2.10
C MET A 62 9.03 -2.74 0.76
N ILE A 63 8.34 -2.99 -0.36
CA ILE A 63 8.88 -2.64 -1.69
C ILE A 63 8.99 -1.12 -1.85
N LYS A 64 8.03 -0.35 -1.31
CA LYS A 64 8.08 1.12 -1.34
C LYS A 64 9.26 1.67 -0.53
N ALA A 65 9.64 1.04 0.58
CA ALA A 65 10.80 1.43 1.37
C ALA A 65 12.13 1.23 0.61
N VAL A 66 12.22 0.17 -0.20
CA VAL A 66 13.36 -0.05 -1.10
C VAL A 66 13.40 1.02 -2.21
N LEU A 67 12.24 1.33 -2.80
CA LEU A 67 12.11 2.38 -3.82
C LEU A 67 12.44 3.78 -3.29
N ALA A 68 12.08 4.09 -2.04
CA ALA A 68 12.42 5.36 -1.38
C ALA A 68 13.94 5.58 -1.23
N ARG A 69 14.73 4.50 -1.34
CA ARG A 69 16.20 4.53 -1.39
C ARG A 69 16.76 4.55 -2.81
N ASN A 70 15.92 4.78 -3.82
CA ASN A 70 16.26 4.75 -5.24
C ASN A 70 16.85 3.42 -5.71
N ILE A 71 16.46 2.31 -5.08
CA ILE A 71 16.84 0.96 -5.50
C ILE A 71 15.69 0.38 -6.32
N LEU A 72 15.95 0.09 -7.60
CA LEU A 72 15.00 -0.60 -8.46
C LEU A 72 15.01 -2.10 -8.13
N VAL A 73 13.82 -2.65 -7.93
CA VAL A 73 13.58 -4.06 -7.57
C VAL A 73 12.53 -4.60 -8.53
N VAL A 74 12.79 -5.81 -9.04
CA VAL A 74 12.02 -6.48 -10.11
C VAL A 74 11.15 -7.57 -9.53
#